data_AF-A0A6L4B406-F1
#
_entry.id   AF-A0A6L4B406-F1
#
_cell.length_a   1.000
_cell.length_b   1.000
_cell.length_c   1.000
_cell.angle_alpha   90.00
_cell.angle_beta   90.00
_cell.angle_gamma   90.00
#
_symmetry.space_group_name_H-M   'P 1'
#
loop_
_entity.id
_entity.type
_entity.pdbx_description
1 polymer ?
#
loop_
_entity_poly.entity_id
_entity_poly.type
_entity_poly.pdbx_seq_one_letter_code
_entity_poly.pdbx_strand_id
1 'polypeptide(L)'
;SYEVVPEMLAHFKVPSIQLMTNNPDKLAKLTALGVQVDGCLPVITQPNKHSIGYIKAKRQRMGHSLPDHGDKTPAATASEKLSED
;
A
#
# COMPACT_ATOMS: atom_id res chain seq x y z
N SER A 1 -3.76 -13.34 -9.23
CA SER A 1 -5.18 -13.05 -9.42
C SER A 1 -5.87 -12.92 -8.07
N TYR A 2 -7.15 -12.52 -7.97
CA TYR A 2 -7.83 -12.20 -6.69
C TYR A 2 -9.02 -13.13 -6.37
N GLU A 3 -9.27 -14.17 -7.15
CA GLU A 3 -10.50 -15.00 -7.06
C GLU A 3 -10.65 -15.73 -5.73
N VAL A 4 -9.55 -15.96 -4.99
CA VAL A 4 -9.59 -16.62 -3.67
C VAL A 4 -10.12 -15.71 -2.55
N VAL A 5 -10.12 -14.39 -2.76
CA VAL A 5 -10.43 -13.42 -1.70
C VAL A 5 -11.88 -13.53 -1.20
N PRO A 6 -12.92 -13.63 -2.05
CA PRO A 6 -14.29 -13.85 -1.59
C PRO A 6 -14.44 -15.11 -0.73
N GLU A 7 -13.79 -16.22 -1.12
CA GLU A 7 -13.84 -17.48 -0.36
C GLU A 7 -13.19 -17.35 1.03
N MET A 8 -12.05 -16.66 1.11
CA MET A 8 -11.39 -16.37 2.38
C MET A 8 -12.28 -15.52 3.29
N LEU A 9 -12.87 -14.45 2.76
CA LEU A 9 -13.75 -13.57 3.54
C LEU A 9 -15.00 -14.31 4.01
N ALA A 10 -15.60 -15.15 3.16
CA ALA A 10 -16.74 -15.98 3.51
C ALA A 10 -16.40 -17.00 4.61
N HIS A 11 -15.23 -17.65 4.52
CA HIS A 11 -14.75 -18.59 5.54
C HIS A 11 -14.65 -17.91 6.93
N PHE A 12 -14.11 -16.69 6.97
CA PHE A 12 -14.01 -15.91 8.21
C PHE A 12 -15.29 -15.14 8.58
N LYS A 13 -16.37 -15.28 7.82
CA LYS A 13 -17.64 -14.56 8.02
C LYS A 13 -17.48 -13.05 8.04
N VAL A 14 -16.61 -12.51 7.19
CA VAL A 14 -16.37 -11.07 7.03
C VAL A 14 -17.28 -10.54 5.92
N PRO A 15 -18.29 -9.71 6.24
CA PRO A 15 -19.28 -9.25 5.26
C PRO A 15 -18.75 -8.13 4.37
N SER A 16 -17.81 -7.32 4.86
CA SER A 16 -17.23 -6.20 4.14
C SER A 16 -15.84 -5.84 4.68
N ILE A 17 -15.07 -5.07 3.90
CA ILE A 17 -13.73 -4.62 4.26
C ILE A 17 -13.55 -3.12 4.03
N GLN A 18 -12.71 -2.48 4.85
CA GLN A 18 -12.02 -1.25 4.46
C GLN A 18 -10.70 -1.63 3.78
N LEU A 19 -10.57 -1.31 2.51
CA LEU A 19 -9.45 -1.75 1.69
C LEU A 19 -8.25 -0.81 1.87
N MET A 20 -7.18 -1.33 2.49
CA MET A 20 -5.90 -0.64 2.58
C MET A 20 -5.14 -0.75 1.27
N THR A 21 -5.24 0.25 0.39
CA THR A 21 -4.57 0.24 -0.93
C THR A 21 -4.29 1.65 -1.44
N ASN A 22 -3.17 1.81 -2.16
CA ASN A 22 -2.92 2.97 -3.02
C ASN A 22 -3.15 2.65 -4.51
N ASN A 23 -3.50 1.40 -4.83
CA ASN A 23 -3.72 0.95 -6.19
C ASN A 23 -5.23 0.85 -6.49
N PRO A 24 -5.78 1.73 -7.35
CA PRO A 24 -7.20 1.68 -7.73
C PRO A 24 -7.59 0.40 -8.47
N ASP A 25 -6.65 -0.25 -9.17
CA ASP A 25 -6.93 -1.52 -9.87
C ASP A 25 -7.29 -2.65 -8.90
N LYS A 26 -6.77 -2.61 -7.67
CA LYS A 26 -7.13 -3.60 -6.65
C LYS A 26 -8.56 -3.45 -6.21
N LEU A 27 -9.00 -2.20 -6.00
CA LEU A 27 -10.40 -1.92 -5.67
C LEU A 27 -11.31 -2.45 -6.77
N ALA A 28 -11.05 -2.06 -8.03
CA ALA A 28 -11.86 -2.48 -9.17
C ALA A 28 -11.96 -4.00 -9.28
N LYS A 29 -10.83 -4.72 -9.13
CA LYS A 29 -10.80 -6.19 -9.23
C LYS A 29 -11.54 -6.88 -8.09
N LEU A 30 -11.40 -6.41 -6.85
CA LEU A 30 -12.08 -6.99 -5.69
C LEU A 30 -13.59 -6.74 -5.74
N THR A 31 -14.01 -5.53 -6.10
CA THR A 31 -15.44 -5.20 -6.28
C THR A 31 -16.06 -6.02 -7.41
N ALA A 32 -15.34 -6.22 -8.53
CA ALA A 32 -15.82 -7.08 -9.62
C ALA A 32 -15.98 -8.56 -9.23
N LEU A 33 -15.27 -9.01 -8.19
CA LEU A 33 -15.42 -10.35 -7.61
C LEU A 33 -16.51 -10.44 -6.53
N GLY A 34 -17.29 -9.36 -6.32
CA GLY A 34 -18.37 -9.33 -5.34
C GLY A 34 -17.92 -9.04 -3.91
N VAL A 35 -16.66 -8.65 -3.68
CA VAL A 35 -16.20 -8.21 -2.36
C VAL A 35 -16.82 -6.85 -2.04
N GLN A 36 -17.55 -6.75 -0.92
CA GLN A 36 -18.05 -5.49 -0.42
C GLN A 36 -16.91 -4.66 0.19
N VAL A 37 -16.62 -3.52 -0.42
CA VAL A 37 -15.59 -2.58 0.05
C VAL A 37 -16.27 -1.30 0.51
N ASP A 38 -16.27 -1.05 1.81
CA ASP A 38 -16.97 0.10 2.42
C ASP A 38 -16.15 1.39 2.35
N GLY A 39 -14.86 1.29 2.01
CA GLY A 39 -13.97 2.42 1.87
C GLY A 39 -12.55 2.02 1.52
N CYS A 40 -11.75 3.01 1.10
CA CYS A 40 -10.31 2.83 0.88
C CYS A 40 -9.53 3.63 1.91
N LEU A 41 -8.57 2.97 2.56
CA LEU A 41 -7.60 3.61 3.43
C LEU A 41 -6.26 3.73 2.69
N PRO A 42 -5.78 4.93 2.38
CA PRO A 42 -4.48 5.12 1.75
C PRO A 42 -3.34 4.61 2.65
N VAL A 43 -2.36 3.95 2.06
CA VAL A 43 -1.17 3.43 2.75
C VAL A 43 0.02 4.31 2.39
N ILE A 44 0.10 5.48 3.00
CA ILE A 44 1.12 6.48 2.68
C ILE A 44 2.34 6.27 3.58
N THR A 45 3.51 6.07 2.98
CA THR A 45 4.76 5.92 3.72
C THR A 45 5.80 6.92 3.23
N GLN A 46 6.60 7.47 4.15
CA GLN A 46 7.74 8.28 3.76
C GLN A 46 8.79 7.38 3.07
N PRO A 47 9.23 7.72 1.85
CA PRO A 47 10.31 6.99 1.21
C PRO A 47 11.60 7.12 2.01
N ASN A 48 12.49 6.14 1.92
CA ASN A 48 13.87 6.26 2.37
C ASN A 48 14.82 6.04 1.17
N LYS A 49 16.13 6.14 1.40
CA LYS A 49 17.15 5.97 0.34
C LYS A 49 17.04 4.65 -0.44
N HIS A 50 16.47 3.61 0.16
CA HIS A 50 16.29 2.30 -0.47
C HIS A 50 14.92 2.15 -1.16
N SER A 51 13.87 2.79 -0.64
CA SER A 51 12.49 2.64 -1.15
C SER A 51 12.05 3.71 -2.15
N ILE A 52 12.78 4.82 -2.29
CA ILE A 52 12.39 5.95 -3.14
C ILE A 52 12.27 5.57 -4.62
N GLY A 53 13.20 4.78 -5.15
CA GLY A 53 13.14 4.30 -6.54
C GLY A 53 11.92 3.40 -6.77
N TYR A 54 11.63 2.51 -5.83
CA TYR A 54 10.46 1.63 -5.88
C TYR A 54 9.15 2.42 -5.83
N ILE A 55 9.01 3.36 -4.89
CA ILE A 55 7.81 4.19 -4.74
C ILE A 55 7.56 5.05 -5.99
N LYS A 56 8.61 5.65 -6.56
CA LYS A 56 8.53 6.39 -7.83
C LYS A 56 8.03 5.50 -8.97
N ALA A 57 8.58 4.29 -9.12
CA ALA A 57 8.15 3.34 -10.14
C ALA A 57 6.67 2.93 -9.97
N LYS A 58 6.22 2.71 -8.72
CA LYS A 58 4.82 2.38 -8.39
C LYS A 58 3.86 3.50 -8.78
N ARG A 59 4.24 4.76 -8.54
CA ARG A 59 3.43 5.93 -8.92
C ARG A 59 3.40 6.13 -10.44
N GLN A 60 4.57 6.19 -11.09
CA GLN A 60 4.69 6.61 -12.49
C GLN A 60 4.24 5.53 -13.48
N ARG A 61 4.47 4.25 -13.19
CA ARG A 61 4.22 3.16 -14.15
C ARG A 61 3.01 2.28 -13.81
N MET A 62 2.58 2.25 -12.54
CA MET A 62 1.55 1.33 -12.07
C MET A 62 0.30 2.04 -11.54
N GLY A 63 0.10 3.32 -11.88
CA GLY A 63 -1.12 4.07 -11.56
C GLY A 63 -1.44 4.21 -10.08
N HIS A 64 -0.44 4.11 -9.18
CA HIS A 64 -0.70 4.23 -7.75
C HIS A 64 -0.97 5.70 -7.37
N SER A 65 -2.04 5.91 -6.59
CA SER A 65 -2.37 7.19 -5.95
C SER A 65 -1.43 7.44 -4.76
N LEU A 66 -0.20 7.83 -5.08
CA LEU A 66 0.84 8.18 -4.11
C LEU A 66 1.20 9.67 -4.24
N PRO A 67 1.53 10.36 -3.13
CA PRO A 67 1.99 11.74 -3.15
C PRO A 67 3.29 11.86 -3.95
N ASP A 68 3.55 13.05 -4.49
CA ASP A 68 4.89 13.35 -4.98
C ASP A 68 5.83 13.60 -3.82
N HIS A 69 6.81 12.73 -3.63
CA HIS A 69 7.84 12.91 -2.61
C HIS A 69 9.09 13.62 -3.17
N GLY A 70 9.11 14.01 -4.46
CA GLY A 70 10.29 14.58 -5.12
C GLY A 70 11.48 13.63 -5.12
N ASP A 71 12.67 14.12 -5.49
CA ASP A 71 13.95 13.40 -5.33
C ASP A 71 14.60 13.62 -3.96
N LYS A 72 13.82 14.13 -2.99
CA LYS A 72 14.35 14.40 -1.67
C LYS A 72 14.46 13.07 -0.93
N THR A 73 15.66 12.50 -0.95
CA THR A 73 16.14 11.60 0.10
C THR A 73 15.82 12.28 1.43
N PRO A 74 14.93 11.73 2.29
CA PRO A 74 14.88 12.23 3.65
C PRO A 74 16.24 11.94 4.26
N ALA A 75 16.83 12.95 4.88
CA ALA A 75 18.02 12.80 5.69
C ALA A 75 17.82 11.58 6.60
N ALA A 76 18.79 10.66 6.59
CA ALA A 76 18.76 9.46 7.40
C ALA A 76 18.48 9.86 8.86
N THR A 77 17.30 9.51 9.36
CA THR A 77 17.02 9.68 10.79
C THR A 77 17.92 8.70 11.53
N ALA A 78 18.84 9.27 12.30
CA ALA A 78 19.82 8.58 13.11
C ALA A 78 19.14 7.67 14.16
N SER A 79 19.56 6.41 14.19
CA SER A 79 19.53 5.43 15.29
C SER A 79 20.40 4.27 14.76
N GLU A 80 21.54 3.87 15.32
CA GLU A 80 21.92 3.73 16.72
C GLU A 80 23.37 4.20 16.94
N LYS A 81 23.62 4.97 18.01
CA LYS A 81 24.88 4.85 18.74
C LYS A 81 24.69 3.68 19.71
N LEU A 82 25.36 2.55 19.46
CA LEU A 82 25.87 1.72 20.55
C LEU A 82 27.36 2.02 20.65
N SER A 83 27.72 2.84 21.63
CA SER A 83 29.07 2.88 22.18
C SER A 83 29.01 2.10 23.49
N GLU A 84 29.64 0.94 23.51
CA GLU A 84 30.06 0.26 24.73
C GLU A 84 31.25 1.03 25.31
N ASP A 85 31.09 1.57 26.51
CA ASP A 85 32.08 1.65 27.60
C ASP A 85 31.39 2.15 28.88
#